data_AF-A0A353G4R2-F1
#
_entry.id   AF-A0A353G4R2-F1
#
_cell.length_a   1.000
_cell.length_b   1.000
_cell.length_c   1.000
_cell.angle_alpha   90.00
_cell.angle_beta   90.00
_cell.angle_gamma   90.00
#
_symmetry.space_group_name_H-M   'P 1'
#
loop_
_entity.id
_entity.type
_entity.pdbx_description
1 polymer ?
#
loop_
_entity_poly.entity_id
_entity_poly.type
_entity_poly.pdbx_seq_one_letter_code
_entity_poly.pdbx_strand_id
1 'polypeptide(L)'
;MNAHLQPTGSAYFISPETELKENHTLSVLVDNEPGVLARVIGLFSGRGYNIESLTVSETEHEAHLSRITIVTRGTPLVLEQIKAQLE
;
A
#
# COMPACT_ATOMS: atom_id res chain seq x y z
N MET A 1 4.70 33.35 -35.36
CA MET A 1 5.68 33.23 -34.26
C MET A 1 4.95 32.62 -33.09
N ASN A 2 4.96 31.28 -32.99
CA ASN A 2 4.24 30.55 -31.94
C ASN A 2 5.12 30.51 -30.69
N ALA A 3 4.75 31.29 -29.68
CA ALA A 3 5.45 31.27 -28.40
C ALA A 3 5.24 29.91 -27.74
N HIS A 4 6.33 29.15 -27.63
CA HIS A 4 6.44 27.95 -26.82
C HIS A 4 6.23 28.38 -25.35
N LEU A 5 5.08 28.05 -24.77
CA LEU A 5 4.84 28.25 -23.34
C LEU A 5 5.62 27.16 -22.60
N GLN A 6 6.85 27.46 -22.19
CA GLN A 6 7.53 26.68 -21.15
C GLN A 6 6.82 26.93 -19.82
N PRO A 7 6.40 25.89 -19.08
CA PRO A 7 5.86 26.07 -17.75
C PRO A 7 6.97 26.56 -16.83
N THR A 8 6.84 27.80 -16.38
CA THR A 8 7.69 28.41 -15.36
C THR A 8 7.44 27.72 -14.01
N GLY A 9 8.52 27.33 -13.34
CA GLY A 9 8.50 26.59 -12.08
C GLY A 9 7.78 27.32 -10.96
N SER A 10 6.49 27.05 -10.82
CA SER A 10 5.63 27.60 -9.79
C SER A 10 4.96 26.47 -9.02
N ALA A 11 4.99 26.51 -7.69
CA ALA A 11 4.49 25.48 -6.79
C ALA A 11 2.96 25.28 -6.83
N TYR A 12 2.25 25.89 -7.77
CA TYR A 12 0.81 25.76 -7.97
C TYR A 12 0.40 24.53 -8.80
N PHE A 13 1.35 23.71 -9.27
CA PHE A 13 1.07 22.42 -9.92
C PHE A 13 0.92 21.25 -8.94
N ILE A 14 0.84 21.50 -7.62
CA ILE A 14 0.45 20.45 -6.69
C ILE A 14 -1.06 20.25 -6.86
N SER A 15 -1.44 19.33 -7.75
CA SER A 15 -2.84 18.91 -7.89
C SER A 15 -3.30 18.39 -6.52
N PRO A 16 -4.38 18.94 -5.91
CA PRO A 16 -4.89 18.49 -4.61
C PRO A 16 -5.28 17.00 -4.58
N GLU A 17 -5.39 16.38 -5.76
CA GLU A 17 -5.61 14.95 -5.96
C GLU A 17 -4.56 14.08 -5.26
N THR A 18 -3.31 14.53 -5.11
CA THR A 18 -2.25 13.72 -4.47
C THR A 18 -2.39 13.61 -2.94
N GLU A 19 -3.24 14.42 -2.32
CA GLU A 19 -3.51 14.40 -0.87
C GLU A 19 -4.80 13.64 -0.51
N LEU A 20 -5.63 13.31 -1.50
CA LEU A 20 -6.87 12.58 -1.24
C LEU A 20 -6.54 11.14 -0.82
N LYS A 21 -7.11 10.74 0.32
CA LYS A 21 -6.95 9.37 0.82
C LYS A 21 -7.94 8.44 0.14
N GLU A 22 -7.40 7.40 -0.49
CA GLU A 22 -8.15 6.35 -1.18
C GLU A 22 -8.13 5.04 -0.38
N ASN A 23 -9.13 4.19 -0.62
CA ASN A 23 -9.24 2.87 -0.01
C ASN A 23 -8.73 1.81 -0.98
N HIS A 24 -7.81 0.97 -0.55
CA HIS A 24 -7.18 -0.08 -1.36
C HIS A 24 -7.24 -1.41 -0.63
N THR A 25 -7.45 -2.49 -1.39
CA THR A 25 -7.41 -3.87 -0.89
C THR A 25 -6.16 -4.55 -1.43
N LEU A 26 -5.27 -4.93 -0.53
CA LEU A 26 -4.02 -5.63 -0.82
C LEU A 26 -4.21 -7.12 -0.56
N SER A 27 -3.77 -7.96 -1.51
CA SER A 27 -3.75 -9.41 -1.36
C SER A 27 -2.30 -9.88 -1.38
N VAL A 28 -1.81 -10.35 -0.24
CA VAL A 28 -0.43 -10.78 -0.07
C VAL A 28 -0.42 -12.29 0.15
N LEU A 29 0.30 -13.01 -0.71
CA LEU A 29 0.56 -14.43 -0.53
C LEU A 29 1.81 -14.59 0.33
N VAL A 30 1.73 -15.42 1.36
CA VAL A 30 2.80 -15.59 2.34
C VAL A 30 2.96 -17.06 2.72
N ASP A 31 4.15 -17.42 3.17
CA ASP A 31 4.40 -18.71 3.79
C ASP A 31 3.63 -18.81 5.12
N ASN A 32 2.97 -19.94 5.36
CA ASN A 32 2.19 -20.23 6.56
C ASN A 32 3.10 -20.69 7.70
N GLU A 33 4.01 -19.81 8.12
CA GLU A 33 4.98 -20.08 9.17
C GLU A 33 4.78 -19.18 10.41
N PRO A 34 5.20 -19.64 11.61
CA PRO A 34 5.13 -18.84 12.82
C PRO A 34 5.82 -17.48 12.67
N GLY A 35 5.11 -16.41 13.02
CA GLY A 35 5.64 -15.04 13.02
C GLY A 35 5.51 -14.28 11.70
N VAL A 36 5.12 -14.92 10.61
CA VAL A 36 4.91 -14.24 9.30
C VAL A 36 3.83 -13.16 9.41
N LEU A 37 2.68 -13.48 10.02
CA LEU A 37 1.62 -12.50 10.28
C LEU A 37 2.15 -11.31 11.10
N ALA A 38 2.86 -11.57 12.19
CA ALA A 38 3.40 -10.52 13.05
C ALA A 38 4.36 -9.59 12.30
N ARG A 39 5.19 -10.13 11.39
CA ARG A 39 6.10 -9.35 10.56
C ARG A 39 5.36 -8.44 9.58
N VAL A 40 4.31 -8.97 8.92
CA VAL A 40 3.46 -8.17 8.02
C VAL A 40 2.80 -7.03 8.79
N ILE A 41 2.20 -7.28 9.96
CA ILE A 41 1.56 -6.21 10.75
C ILE A 41 2.58 -5.25 11.38
N GLY A 42 3.77 -5.75 11.71
CA GLY A 42 4.90 -4.94 12.15
C GLY A 42 5.28 -3.85 11.14
N LEU A 43 5.24 -4.15 9.84
CA LEU A 43 5.50 -3.17 8.77
C LEU A 43 4.47 -2.03 8.78
N PHE A 44 3.19 -2.34 8.97
CA PHE A 44 2.12 -1.35 9.02
C PHE A 44 2.19 -0.50 10.29
N SER A 45 2.26 -1.15 11.46
CA SER A 45 2.32 -0.46 12.74
C SER A 45 3.58 0.39 12.91
N GLY A 46 4.75 -0.09 12.47
CA GLY A 46 6.01 0.63 12.57
C GLY A 46 6.09 1.91 11.75
N ARG A 47 5.22 2.07 10.74
CA ARG A 47 5.15 3.26 9.87
C ARG A 47 3.86 4.06 10.03
N GLY A 48 2.96 3.63 10.93
CA GLY A 48 1.67 4.28 11.14
C GLY A 48 0.71 4.14 9.95
N TYR A 49 0.84 3.08 9.16
CA TYR A 49 -0.10 2.80 8.07
C TYR A 49 -1.43 2.31 8.64
N ASN A 50 -2.54 2.87 8.12
CA ASN A 50 -3.87 2.52 8.58
C ASN A 50 -4.27 1.11 8.12
N ILE A 51 -4.88 0.31 8.99
CA ILE A 51 -5.54 -0.95 8.62
C ILE A 51 -7.03 -0.78 8.91
N GLU A 52 -7.86 -0.71 7.88
CA GLU A 52 -9.33 -0.68 8.06
C GLU A 52 -9.87 -2.08 8.37
N SER A 53 -9.34 -3.09 7.68
CA SER A 53 -9.63 -4.49 8.00
C SER A 53 -8.50 -5.40 7.56
N LEU A 54 -8.46 -6.58 8.18
CA LEU A 54 -7.51 -7.62 7.84
C LEU A 54 -8.16 -8.99 8.00
N THR A 55 -7.92 -9.86 7.02
CA THR A 55 -8.26 -11.28 7.10
C THR A 55 -7.07 -12.13 6.68
N VAL A 56 -6.99 -13.33 7.25
CA VAL A 56 -5.99 -14.34 6.91
C VAL A 56 -6.72 -15.65 6.62
N SER A 57 -6.37 -16.28 5.51
CA SER A 57 -6.92 -17.58 5.14
C SER A 57 -5.82 -18.42 4.51
N GLU A 58 -5.72 -19.67 4.92
CA GLU A 58 -4.90 -20.67 4.22
C GLU A 58 -5.44 -20.86 2.80
N THR A 59 -4.56 -20.86 1.79
CA THR A 59 -4.95 -21.03 0.38
C THR A 59 -4.65 -22.43 -0.12
N GLU A 60 -3.46 -22.95 0.19
CA GLU A 60 -2.98 -24.26 -0.25
C GLU A 60 -2.25 -24.92 0.91
N HIS A 61 -2.91 -25.89 1.55
CA HIS A 61 -2.38 -26.55 2.75
C HIS A 61 -1.08 -27.30 2.46
N GLU A 62 -1.02 -28.04 1.35
CA GLU A 62 0.16 -28.82 0.95
C GLU A 62 1.37 -27.94 0.57
N ALA A 63 1.10 -26.74 0.06
CA ALA A 63 2.14 -25.77 -0.28
C ALA A 63 2.53 -24.86 0.90
N HIS A 64 1.89 -25.02 2.06
CA HIS A 64 2.05 -24.14 3.22
C HIS A 64 1.88 -22.66 2.88
N LEU A 65 0.88 -22.32 2.07
CA LEU A 65 0.61 -20.94 1.65
C LEU A 65 -0.65 -20.38 2.29
N SER A 66 -0.57 -19.12 2.72
CA SER A 66 -1.69 -18.33 3.21
C SER A 66 -1.81 -17.02 2.45
N ARG A 67 -3.04 -16.50 2.38
CA ARG A 67 -3.35 -15.18 1.84
C ARG A 67 -3.75 -14.26 2.97
N ILE A 68 -3.06 -13.13 3.06
CA ILE A 68 -3.46 -12.01 3.91
C ILE A 68 -4.15 -10.98 3.03
N THR A 69 -5.39 -10.64 3.37
CA THR A 69 -6.14 -9.57 2.70
C THR A 69 -6.21 -8.37 3.64
N ILE A 70 -5.71 -7.23 3.18
CA ILE A 70 -5.62 -6.00 3.99
C ILE A 70 -6.39 -4.91 3.27
N VAL A 71 -7.39 -4.32 3.93
CA VAL A 71 -8.02 -3.09 3.46
C VAL A 71 -7.36 -1.94 4.19
N THR A 72 -6.82 -0.98 3.44
CA THR A 72 -6.07 0.17 3.97
C THR A 72 -6.54 1.45 3.30
N ARG A 73 -6.27 2.58 3.98
CA ARG A 73 -6.59 3.91 3.50
C ARG A 73 -5.37 4.81 3.59
N GLY A 74 -5.00 5.42 2.48
CA GLY A 74 -3.78 6.25 2.41
C GLY A 74 -3.79 7.18 1.20
N THR A 75 -2.86 8.13 1.17
CA THR A 75 -2.60 8.89 -0.06
C THR A 75 -1.92 7.99 -1.10
N PRO A 76 -1.98 8.32 -2.40
CA PRO A 76 -1.31 7.53 -3.44
C PRO A 76 0.16 7.23 -3.12
N LEU A 77 0.90 8.22 -2.60
CA LEU A 77 2.29 8.04 -2.18
C LEU A 77 2.46 6.98 -1.07
N VAL A 78 1.60 7.01 -0.06
CA VAL A 78 1.64 6.04 1.06
C VAL A 78 1.30 4.64 0.55
N LEU A 79 0.34 4.51 -0.35
CA LEU A 79 -0.08 3.23 -0.92
C LEU A 79 1.04 2.60 -1.77
N GLU A 80 1.72 3.40 -2.59
CA GLU A 80 2.90 2.95 -3.34
C GLU A 80 4.03 2.52 -2.40
N GLN A 81 4.26 3.24 -1.30
CA GLN A 81 5.23 2.85 -0.28
C GLN A 81 4.86 1.54 0.42
N ILE A 82 3.57 1.31 0.70
CA ILE A 82 3.11 0.04 1.27
C ILE A 82 3.41 -1.11 0.31
N LYS A 83 3.06 -0.95 -0.97
CA LYS A 83 3.30 -1.96 -2.01
C LYS A 83 4.78 -2.28 -2.15
N ALA A 84 5.63 -1.26 -2.25
CA ALA A 84 7.08 -1.42 -2.40
C ALA A 84 7.78 -2.08 -1.19
N GLN A 85 7.14 -2.10 -0.02
CA GLN A 85 7.68 -2.77 1.18
C GLN A 85 7.14 -4.19 1.36
N LEU A 86 6.08 -4.55 0.61
CA LEU A 86 5.49 -5.89 0.61
C LEU A 86 6.02 -6.76 -0.56
N GLU A 87 6.58 -6.14 -1.60
CA GLU A 87 7.39 -6.79 -2.65
C GLU A 87 8.78 -7.20 -2.13
#